data_AF-A0A833H9G3-F1
#
_entry.id   AF-A0A833H9G3-F1
#
_cell.length_a   1.000
_cell.length_b   1.000
_cell.length_c   1.000
_cell.angle_alpha   90.00
_cell.angle_beta   90.00
_cell.angle_gamma   90.00
#
_symmetry.space_group_name_H-M   'P 1'
#
loop_
_entity.id
_entity.type
_entity.pdbx_description
1 polymer ?
#
loop_
_entity_poly.entity_id
_entity_poly.type
_entity_poly.pdbx_seq_one_letter_code
_entity_poly.pdbx_strand_id
1 'polypeptide(L)'
;MDHTPNITADTPRKPTKETYDRLQQAFDHFNKALFGGTLPNPLFTYQRRRNTYGYFSGGRFKNEDGRPADEIALNPSLMAERPIREVLATLVHEMVHQWQRHDGEPGRGRYHNRQWAEKMKEAGLQPSDTGMEGGKETGETVGHYVIPGGAFDAAADKLIGKGFAIAWAEVRPAQPADGAGDETMQPAPKGGKRMRYSCPACGLKAWAKHDAQLVCGADMQPLTAAP
;
A
#
# COMPACT_ATOMS: atom_id res chain seq x y z
N MET A 1 -1.49 -59.42 -6.74
CA MET A 1 -1.13 -58.31 -7.62
C MET A 1 -1.74 -57.08 -6.99
N ASP A 2 -1.03 -56.47 -6.04
CA ASP A 2 -1.50 -55.25 -5.37
C ASP A 2 -1.24 -54.07 -6.28
N HIS A 3 -2.31 -53.53 -6.85
CA HIS A 3 -2.30 -52.23 -7.50
C HIS A 3 -2.45 -51.16 -6.42
N THR A 4 -1.32 -50.75 -5.83
CA THR A 4 -1.23 -49.48 -5.12
C THR A 4 -1.31 -48.36 -6.17
N PRO A 5 -2.34 -47.50 -6.18
CA PRO A 5 -2.35 -46.36 -7.09
C PRO A 5 -1.27 -45.38 -6.65
N ASN A 6 -0.29 -45.20 -7.53
CA ASN A 6 0.86 -44.34 -7.35
C ASN A 6 0.49 -42.88 -7.66
N ILE A 7 0.72 -42.02 -6.66
CA ILE A 7 1.00 -40.58 -6.70
C ILE A 7 -0.08 -39.66 -7.31
N THR A 8 -0.59 -38.80 -6.42
CA THR A 8 -1.29 -37.55 -6.70
C THR A 8 -0.62 -36.77 -7.84
N ALA A 9 -1.23 -36.80 -9.03
CA ALA A 9 -0.91 -35.84 -10.07
C ALA A 9 -1.24 -34.43 -9.52
N ASP A 10 -0.22 -33.61 -9.29
CA ASP A 10 -0.40 -32.24 -8.84
C ASP A 10 -1.23 -31.50 -9.91
N THR A 11 -2.42 -31.04 -9.52
CA THR A 11 -3.32 -30.39 -10.47
C THR A 11 -2.64 -29.12 -10.99
N PRO A 12 -2.60 -28.87 -12.31
CA PRO A 12 -1.96 -27.68 -12.85
C PRO A 12 -2.52 -26.41 -12.21
N ARG A 13 -1.65 -25.62 -11.57
CA ARG A 13 -1.99 -24.33 -10.96
C ARG A 13 -2.50 -23.36 -12.01
N LYS A 14 -3.37 -22.43 -11.60
CA LYS A 14 -3.93 -21.38 -12.48
C LYS A 14 -3.58 -20.00 -11.93
N PRO A 15 -2.31 -19.53 -12.04
CA PRO A 15 -1.83 -18.34 -11.35
C PRO A 15 -2.68 -17.09 -11.60
N THR A 16 -3.11 -16.88 -12.85
CA THR A 16 -3.98 -15.77 -13.24
C THR A 16 -5.29 -15.81 -12.46
N LYS A 17 -6.02 -16.93 -12.53
CA LYS A 17 -7.30 -17.09 -11.85
C LYS A 17 -7.12 -16.97 -10.33
N GLU A 18 -6.16 -17.68 -9.77
CA GLU A 18 -5.87 -17.64 -8.33
C GLU A 18 -5.56 -16.22 -7.84
N THR A 19 -4.83 -15.44 -8.62
CA THR A 19 -4.50 -14.05 -8.28
C THR A 19 -5.74 -13.15 -8.32
N TYR A 20 -6.47 -13.16 -9.44
CA TYR A 20 -7.63 -12.28 -9.61
C TYR A 20 -8.80 -12.67 -8.71
N ASP A 21 -8.99 -13.95 -8.39
CA ASP A 21 -9.95 -14.40 -7.38
C ASP A 21 -9.63 -13.82 -5.99
N ARG A 22 -8.34 -13.73 -5.63
CA ARG A 22 -7.90 -13.12 -4.36
C ARG A 22 -8.05 -11.61 -4.34
N LEU A 23 -7.76 -10.92 -5.46
CA LEU A 23 -8.04 -9.48 -5.59
C LEU A 23 -9.53 -9.19 -5.45
N GLN A 24 -10.38 -9.98 -6.11
CA GLN A 24 -11.84 -9.88 -5.99
C GLN A 24 -12.30 -10.14 -4.55
N GLN A 25 -11.78 -11.19 -3.89
CA GLN A 25 -12.08 -11.48 -2.49
C GLN A 25 -11.72 -10.31 -1.55
N ALA A 26 -10.56 -9.68 -1.76
CA ALA A 26 -10.17 -8.50 -0.97
C ALA A 26 -11.09 -7.32 -1.23
N PHE A 27 -11.40 -7.04 -2.50
CA PHE A 27 -12.33 -5.99 -2.90
C PHE A 27 -13.70 -6.16 -2.26
N ASP A 28 -14.32 -7.33 -2.39
CA ASP A 28 -15.65 -7.61 -1.83
C ASP A 28 -15.66 -7.43 -0.30
N HIS A 29 -14.60 -7.87 0.37
CA HIS A 29 -14.44 -7.73 1.80
C HIS A 29 -14.38 -6.26 2.23
N PHE A 30 -13.53 -5.45 1.59
CA PHE A 30 -13.41 -4.03 1.94
C PHE A 30 -14.59 -3.20 1.45
N ASN A 31 -15.18 -3.53 0.31
CA ASN A 31 -16.38 -2.87 -0.21
C ASN A 31 -17.50 -3.00 0.80
N LYS A 32 -17.76 -4.23 1.27
CA LYS A 32 -18.74 -4.48 2.34
C LYS A 32 -18.39 -3.78 3.65
N ALA A 33 -17.13 -3.83 4.08
CA ALA A 33 -16.73 -3.35 5.40
C ALA A 33 -16.62 -1.81 5.50
N LEU A 34 -16.17 -1.14 4.43
CA LEU A 34 -15.77 0.26 4.45
C LEU A 34 -16.65 1.15 3.56
N PHE A 35 -17.34 0.57 2.58
CA PHE A 35 -18.11 1.30 1.57
C PHE A 35 -19.58 0.84 1.48
N GLY A 36 -20.07 0.06 2.45
CA GLY A 36 -21.46 -0.40 2.48
C GLY A 36 -21.84 -1.39 1.37
N GLY A 37 -20.86 -1.90 0.62
CA GLY A 37 -21.07 -2.84 -0.49
C GLY A 37 -21.61 -2.20 -1.76
N THR A 38 -21.50 -0.87 -1.92
CA THR A 38 -22.09 -0.14 -3.06
C THR A 38 -21.14 0.02 -4.24
N LEU A 39 -19.82 -0.16 -4.06
CA LEU A 39 -18.88 0.07 -5.15
C LEU A 39 -19.06 -0.97 -6.28
N PRO A 40 -19.09 -0.54 -7.55
CA PRO A 40 -19.16 -1.46 -8.68
C PRO A 40 -17.86 -2.24 -8.82
N ASN A 41 -17.95 -3.49 -9.28
CA ASN A 41 -16.76 -4.32 -9.52
C ASN A 41 -15.85 -3.70 -10.59
N PRO A 42 -14.56 -3.45 -10.28
CA PRO A 42 -13.60 -2.99 -11.27
C PRO A 42 -13.03 -4.16 -12.08
N LEU A 43 -12.45 -3.85 -13.23
CA LEU A 43 -11.50 -4.72 -13.89
C LEU A 43 -10.13 -4.51 -13.25
N PHE A 44 -9.62 -5.54 -12.56
CA PHE A 44 -8.27 -5.52 -11.99
C PHE A 44 -7.20 -5.70 -13.07
N THR A 45 -6.14 -4.89 -13.00
CA THR A 45 -4.97 -5.05 -13.86
C THR A 45 -3.68 -5.00 -13.05
N TYR A 46 -2.63 -5.65 -13.55
CA TYR A 46 -1.26 -5.46 -13.06
C TYR A 46 -0.48 -4.55 -14.00
N GLN A 47 -0.01 -3.43 -13.47
CA GLN A 47 0.63 -2.38 -14.24
C GLN A 47 1.96 -1.98 -13.60
N ARG A 48 3.05 -2.18 -14.34
CA ARG A 48 4.37 -1.71 -13.92
C ARG A 48 4.51 -0.25 -14.29
N ARG A 49 4.37 0.63 -13.31
CA ARG A 49 4.63 2.06 -13.46
C ARG A 49 5.56 2.53 -12.35
N ARG A 50 6.56 3.33 -12.73
CA ARG A 50 7.49 3.90 -11.75
C ARG A 50 6.72 4.83 -10.80
N ASN A 51 7.08 4.79 -9.52
CA ASN A 51 6.59 5.71 -8.48
C ASN A 51 5.07 5.67 -8.21
N THR A 52 4.41 4.52 -8.42
CA THR A 52 3.01 4.32 -8.04
C THR A 52 2.80 2.90 -7.52
N TYR A 53 2.04 2.78 -6.42
CA TYR A 53 1.63 1.49 -5.85
C TYR A 53 0.41 0.90 -6.56
N GLY A 54 -0.49 1.76 -7.01
CA GLY A 54 -1.68 1.45 -7.77
C GLY A 54 -2.29 2.72 -8.35
N TYR A 55 -3.32 2.55 -9.17
CA TYR A 55 -4.14 3.68 -9.63
C TYR A 55 -5.56 3.24 -9.98
N PHE A 56 -6.50 4.17 -9.85
CA PHE A 56 -7.87 4.05 -10.34
C PHE A 56 -8.07 4.76 -11.70
N SER A 57 -8.91 4.18 -12.57
CA SER A 57 -9.40 4.85 -13.78
C SER A 57 -10.88 4.55 -14.03
N GLY A 58 -11.73 5.59 -13.94
CA GLY A 58 -13.18 5.44 -14.10
C GLY A 58 -13.60 5.16 -15.54
N GLY A 59 -14.46 4.15 -15.74
CA GLY A 59 -15.04 3.78 -17.04
C GLY A 59 -14.02 3.48 -18.13
N ARG A 60 -12.84 2.95 -17.75
CA ARG A 60 -11.71 2.76 -18.66
C ARG A 60 -11.95 1.65 -19.69
N PHE A 61 -12.72 0.64 -19.31
CA PHE A 61 -13.06 -0.52 -20.15
C PHE A 61 -14.54 -0.51 -20.52
N LYS A 62 -14.88 -1.27 -21.56
CA LYS A 62 -16.26 -1.57 -21.93
C LYS A 62 -16.37 -3.01 -22.45
N ASN A 63 -17.49 -3.67 -22.18
CA ASN A 63 -17.79 -4.97 -22.78
C ASN A 63 -18.36 -4.81 -24.21
N GLU A 64 -18.72 -5.92 -24.86
CA GLU A 64 -19.30 -5.91 -26.22
C GLU A 64 -20.61 -5.12 -26.30
N ASP A 65 -21.42 -5.12 -25.25
CA ASP A 65 -22.66 -4.34 -25.13
C ASP A 65 -22.41 -2.85 -24.82
N GLY A 66 -21.16 -2.43 -24.70
CA GLY A 66 -20.78 -1.06 -24.37
C GLY A 66 -20.91 -0.67 -22.89
N ARG A 67 -21.22 -1.61 -21.99
CA ARG A 67 -21.28 -1.36 -20.54
C ARG A 67 -19.88 -1.05 -20.00
N PRO A 68 -19.67 0.11 -19.36
CA PRO A 68 -18.35 0.48 -18.87
C PRO A 68 -17.96 -0.29 -17.61
N ALA A 69 -16.67 -0.46 -17.41
CA ALA A 69 -16.08 -0.93 -16.15
C ALA A 69 -14.90 -0.02 -15.78
N ASP A 70 -14.79 0.27 -14.48
CA ASP A 70 -13.62 0.95 -13.93
C ASP A 70 -12.39 0.05 -13.95
N GLU A 71 -11.22 0.66 -13.84
CA GLU A 71 -9.95 -0.02 -13.61
C GLU A 71 -9.48 0.26 -12.18
N ILE A 72 -9.06 -0.79 -11.47
CA ILE A 72 -8.11 -0.67 -10.36
C ILE A 72 -6.86 -1.43 -10.75
N ALA A 73 -5.78 -0.69 -10.97
CA ALA A 73 -4.49 -1.24 -11.32
C ALA A 73 -3.60 -1.34 -10.06
N LEU A 74 -2.92 -2.46 -9.88
CA LEU A 74 -1.92 -2.65 -8.83
C LEU A 74 -0.54 -2.87 -9.44
N ASN A 75 0.50 -2.38 -8.78
CA ASN A 75 1.88 -2.56 -9.23
C ASN A 75 2.48 -3.87 -8.65
N PRO A 76 2.70 -4.92 -9.46
CA PRO A 76 3.15 -6.23 -8.98
C PRO A 76 4.54 -6.19 -8.34
N SER A 77 5.39 -5.24 -8.75
CA SER A 77 6.73 -5.09 -8.19
C SER A 77 6.66 -4.77 -6.70
N LEU A 78 5.69 -3.96 -6.29
CA LEU A 78 5.58 -3.47 -4.92
C LEU A 78 4.85 -4.46 -4.01
N MET A 79 4.02 -5.33 -4.58
CA MET A 79 3.42 -6.45 -3.87
C MET A 79 4.47 -7.48 -3.39
N ALA A 80 5.60 -7.59 -4.11
CA ALA A 80 6.70 -8.47 -3.71
C ALA A 80 7.56 -7.90 -2.55
N GLU A 81 7.54 -6.59 -2.32
CA GLU A 81 8.42 -5.92 -1.35
C GLU A 81 7.71 -5.50 -0.05
N ARG A 82 6.38 -5.50 -0.04
CA ARG A 82 5.58 -4.97 1.07
C ARG A 82 4.77 -6.05 1.79
N PRO A 83 4.55 -5.91 3.10
CA PRO A 83 3.58 -6.73 3.82
C PRO A 83 2.21 -6.67 3.16
N ILE A 84 1.47 -7.77 3.19
CA ILE A 84 0.14 -7.85 2.57
C ILE A 84 -0.80 -6.73 3.05
N ARG A 85 -0.70 -6.29 4.30
CA ARG A 85 -1.48 -5.17 4.84
C ARG A 85 -1.29 -3.88 4.04
N GLU A 86 -0.07 -3.55 3.62
CA GLU A 86 0.23 -2.35 2.84
C GLU A 86 -0.33 -2.43 1.42
N VAL A 87 -0.33 -3.64 0.84
CA VAL A 87 -0.96 -3.91 -0.46
C VAL A 87 -2.47 -3.71 -0.37
N LEU A 88 -3.09 -4.22 0.70
CA LEU A 88 -4.52 -4.03 0.95
C LEU A 88 -4.86 -2.56 1.24
N ALA A 89 -3.98 -1.82 1.93
CA ALA A 89 -4.18 -0.38 2.16
C ALA A 89 -4.12 0.41 0.85
N THR A 90 -3.22 0.03 -0.07
CA THR A 90 -3.19 0.57 -1.44
C THR A 90 -4.48 0.26 -2.19
N LEU A 91 -4.99 -0.97 -2.12
CA LEU A 91 -6.27 -1.30 -2.73
C LEU A 91 -7.40 -0.40 -2.20
N VAL A 92 -7.49 -0.22 -0.88
CA VAL A 92 -8.53 0.64 -0.29
C VAL A 92 -8.36 2.10 -0.67
N HIS A 93 -7.13 2.61 -0.81
CA HIS A 93 -6.87 3.94 -1.37
C HIS A 93 -7.48 4.10 -2.78
N GLU A 94 -7.26 3.12 -3.67
CA GLU A 94 -7.87 3.15 -5.01
C GLU A 94 -9.40 2.98 -4.95
N MET A 95 -9.94 2.23 -3.98
CA MET A 95 -11.38 2.14 -3.75
C MET A 95 -11.98 3.47 -3.27
N VAL A 96 -11.23 4.32 -2.55
CA VAL A 96 -11.69 5.68 -2.21
C VAL A 96 -11.76 6.57 -3.46
N HIS A 97 -10.83 6.43 -4.39
CA HIS A 97 -10.95 7.09 -5.70
C HIS A 97 -12.18 6.60 -6.47
N GLN A 98 -12.44 5.30 -6.45
CA GLN A 98 -13.64 4.73 -7.07
C GLN A 98 -14.92 5.26 -6.41
N TRP A 99 -15.00 5.23 -5.07
CA TRP A 99 -16.11 5.81 -4.33
C TRP A 99 -16.34 7.27 -4.72
N GLN A 100 -15.29 8.08 -4.72
CA GLN A 100 -15.44 9.50 -5.04
C GLN A 100 -15.94 9.71 -6.46
N ARG A 101 -15.57 8.84 -7.41
CA ARG A 101 -16.04 8.91 -8.79
C ARG A 101 -17.55 8.66 -8.90
N HIS A 102 -18.12 7.76 -8.11
CA HIS A 102 -19.53 7.34 -8.22
C HIS A 102 -20.46 8.08 -7.26
N ASP A 103 -19.99 8.37 -6.05
CA ASP A 103 -20.80 8.88 -4.94
C ASP A 103 -20.29 10.23 -4.41
N GLY A 104 -19.26 10.79 -5.04
CA GLY A 104 -18.61 12.03 -4.61
C GLY A 104 -18.40 13.04 -5.74
N GLU A 105 -17.56 14.02 -5.43
CA GLU A 105 -17.20 15.13 -6.30
C GLU A 105 -15.67 15.15 -6.47
N PRO A 106 -15.14 14.41 -7.46
CA PRO A 106 -13.72 14.43 -7.74
C PRO A 106 -13.31 15.83 -8.19
N GLY A 107 -12.14 16.27 -7.71
CA GLY A 107 -11.54 17.54 -8.13
C GLY A 107 -10.95 17.45 -9.54
N ARG A 108 -10.05 18.40 -9.84
CA ARG A 108 -9.28 18.36 -11.08
C ARG A 108 -8.36 17.15 -11.11
N GLY A 109 -8.29 16.47 -12.26
CA GLY A 109 -7.20 15.54 -12.60
C GLY A 109 -6.80 14.58 -11.47
N ARG A 110 -5.54 14.67 -11.03
CA ARG A 110 -4.94 13.83 -9.98
C ARG A 110 -4.97 14.47 -8.59
N TYR A 111 -5.66 15.59 -8.42
CA TYR A 111 -5.65 16.33 -7.18
C TYR A 111 -6.54 15.65 -6.13
N HIS A 112 -5.93 15.24 -5.02
CA HIS A 112 -6.61 14.71 -3.85
C HIS A 112 -7.24 15.88 -3.09
N ASN A 113 -8.55 16.04 -3.23
CA ASN A 113 -9.30 17.12 -2.59
C ASN A 113 -9.72 16.77 -1.15
N ARG A 114 -10.39 17.70 -0.48
CA ARG A 114 -10.83 17.50 0.91
C ARG A 114 -11.81 16.35 1.07
N GLN A 115 -12.77 16.19 0.16
CA GLN A 115 -13.76 15.10 0.25
C GLN A 115 -13.09 13.72 0.16
N TRP A 116 -12.11 13.58 -0.73
CA TRP A 116 -11.29 12.37 -0.80
C TRP A 116 -10.54 12.12 0.50
N ALA A 117 -9.93 13.17 1.07
CA ALA A 117 -9.17 13.06 2.31
C ALA A 117 -10.05 12.66 3.51
N GLU A 118 -11.25 13.22 3.64
CA GLU A 118 -12.20 12.81 4.67
C GLU A 118 -12.64 11.35 4.48
N LYS A 119 -12.89 10.92 3.23
CA LYS A 119 -13.25 9.52 2.97
C LYS A 119 -12.14 8.54 3.29
N MET A 120 -10.89 8.89 3.00
CA MET A 120 -9.74 8.09 3.42
C MET A 120 -9.73 7.88 4.93
N LYS A 121 -9.94 8.96 5.71
CA LYS A 121 -9.98 8.89 7.18
C LYS A 121 -11.15 8.03 7.68
N GLU A 122 -12.34 8.17 7.09
CA GLU A 122 -13.48 7.28 7.37
C GLU A 122 -13.13 5.81 7.10
N ALA A 123 -12.45 5.53 5.99
CA ALA A 123 -11.98 4.19 5.66
C ALA A 123 -10.88 3.69 6.59
N GLY A 124 -10.31 4.53 7.47
CA GLY A 124 -9.25 4.17 8.41
C GLY A 124 -7.82 4.36 7.87
N LEU A 125 -7.66 5.16 6.81
CA LEU A 125 -6.38 5.53 6.23
C LEU A 125 -6.17 7.04 6.37
N GLN A 126 -5.06 7.48 6.96
CA GLN A 126 -4.76 8.91 7.11
C GLN A 126 -4.00 9.42 5.89
N PRO A 127 -4.56 10.37 5.11
CA PRO A 127 -3.84 11.01 4.02
C PRO A 127 -2.60 11.76 4.51
N SER A 128 -1.51 11.67 3.74
CA SER A 128 -0.30 12.44 3.99
C SER A 128 0.59 12.51 2.74
N ASP A 129 1.01 13.71 2.35
CA ASP A 129 2.01 13.93 1.29
C ASP A 129 3.42 13.47 1.67
N THR A 130 3.70 13.31 2.97
CA THR A 130 4.97 12.77 3.49
C THR A 130 4.89 11.30 3.87
N GLY A 131 3.69 10.71 3.85
CA GLY A 131 3.43 9.37 4.39
C GLY A 131 3.57 9.27 5.91
N MET A 132 3.69 10.40 6.62
CA MET A 132 3.85 10.48 8.07
C MET A 132 2.91 11.53 8.67
N GLU A 133 2.78 11.53 10.00
CA GLU A 133 2.00 12.51 10.74
C GLU A 133 2.49 13.95 10.47
N GLY A 134 1.54 14.89 10.38
CA GLY A 134 1.81 16.30 10.08
C GLY A 134 2.00 16.64 8.60
N GLY A 135 1.95 15.66 7.71
CA GLY A 135 1.88 15.91 6.27
C GLY A 135 0.54 16.54 5.83
N LYS A 136 0.52 17.10 4.63
CA LYS A 136 -0.71 17.65 4.04
C LYS A 136 -1.63 16.51 3.62
N GLU A 137 -2.92 16.68 3.87
CA GLU A 137 -3.94 15.69 3.53
C GLU A 137 -4.47 15.82 2.09
N THR A 138 -4.13 16.91 1.39
CA THR A 138 -4.63 17.24 0.05
C THR A 138 -3.50 17.72 -0.86
N GLY A 139 -3.55 17.40 -2.15
CA GLY A 139 -2.47 17.74 -3.08
C GLY A 139 -2.46 16.89 -4.35
N GLU A 140 -1.53 17.19 -5.27
CA GLU A 140 -1.33 16.41 -6.51
C GLU A 140 -0.72 15.03 -6.22
N THR A 141 0.02 14.90 -5.12
CA THR A 141 0.67 13.67 -4.68
C THR A 141 0.43 13.50 -3.18
N VAL A 142 -0.51 12.63 -2.82
CA VAL A 142 -0.85 12.34 -1.43
C VAL A 142 -0.90 10.83 -1.26
N GLY A 143 -0.09 10.31 -0.33
CA GLY A 143 -0.13 8.91 0.05
C GLY A 143 -1.05 8.70 1.26
N HIS A 144 -0.77 7.66 2.02
CA HIS A 144 -1.45 7.41 3.29
C HIS A 144 -0.56 6.66 4.27
N TYR A 145 -0.97 6.66 5.53
CA TYR A 145 -0.58 5.66 6.52
C TYR A 145 -1.83 5.08 7.19
N VAL A 146 -1.73 3.87 7.71
CA VAL A 146 -2.85 3.21 8.40
C VAL A 146 -3.11 3.90 9.74
N ILE A 147 -4.38 4.21 10.03
CA ILE A 147 -4.79 4.67 11.36
C ILE A 147 -4.89 3.43 12.27
N PRO A 148 -4.04 3.30 13.31
CA PRO A 148 -4.06 2.13 14.18
C PRO A 148 -5.43 1.97 14.86
N GLY A 149 -5.99 0.76 14.79
CA GLY A 149 -7.34 0.47 15.32
C GLY A 149 -8.49 1.11 14.52
N GLY A 150 -8.20 1.76 13.39
CA GLY A 150 -9.21 2.32 12.49
C GLY A 150 -9.98 1.25 11.70
N ALA A 151 -10.96 1.70 10.91
CA ALA A 151 -11.85 0.81 10.16
C ALA A 151 -11.10 -0.14 9.20
N PHE A 152 -10.16 0.39 8.41
CA PHE A 152 -9.27 -0.42 7.57
C PHE A 152 -8.48 -1.44 8.39
N ASP A 153 -7.86 -1.01 9.49
CA ASP A 153 -6.97 -1.86 10.29
C ASP A 153 -7.72 -3.08 10.84
N ALA A 154 -8.91 -2.86 11.40
CA ALA A 154 -9.79 -3.93 11.88
C ALA A 154 -10.32 -4.83 10.73
N ALA A 155 -10.67 -4.24 9.58
CA ALA A 155 -11.10 -5.01 8.42
C ALA A 155 -9.96 -5.86 7.85
N ALA A 156 -8.75 -5.32 7.79
CA ALA A 156 -7.55 -6.02 7.32
C ALA A 156 -7.17 -7.16 8.28
N ASP A 157 -7.22 -6.95 9.60
CA ASP A 157 -7.02 -8.00 10.60
C ASP A 157 -7.98 -9.17 10.38
N LYS A 158 -9.26 -8.86 10.17
CA LYS A 158 -10.30 -9.87 9.93
C LYS A 158 -10.08 -10.66 8.64
N LEU A 159 -9.57 -10.02 7.59
CA LEU A 159 -9.30 -10.69 6.31
C LEU A 159 -8.04 -11.55 6.42
N ILE A 160 -6.94 -10.98 6.92
CA ILE A 160 -5.64 -11.64 7.07
C ILE A 160 -5.75 -12.80 8.07
N GLY A 161 -6.46 -12.63 9.18
CA GLY A 161 -6.70 -13.67 10.19
C GLY A 161 -7.44 -14.91 9.67
N LYS A 162 -8.09 -14.82 8.50
CA LYS A 162 -8.67 -15.97 7.78
C LYS A 162 -7.67 -16.67 6.85
N GLY A 163 -6.38 -16.37 6.97
CA GLY A 163 -5.33 -16.90 6.09
C GLY A 163 -5.33 -16.27 4.70
N PHE A 164 -5.80 -15.03 4.56
CA PHE A 164 -5.75 -14.33 3.28
C PHE A 164 -4.30 -14.06 2.85
N ALA A 165 -3.98 -14.44 1.62
CA ALA A 165 -2.71 -14.15 0.98
C ALA A 165 -2.89 -14.04 -0.53
N ILE A 166 -2.01 -13.26 -1.16
CA ILE A 166 -1.84 -13.26 -2.62
C ILE A 166 -0.60 -14.10 -2.90
N ALA A 167 -0.82 -15.31 -3.43
CA ALA A 167 0.20 -16.36 -3.49
C ALA A 167 1.30 -16.10 -4.53
N TRP A 168 0.98 -15.35 -5.58
CA TRP A 168 1.87 -15.11 -6.71
C TRP A 168 2.50 -13.72 -6.58
N ALA A 169 3.80 -13.69 -6.31
CA ALA A 169 4.60 -12.47 -6.25
C ALA A 169 5.51 -12.38 -7.48
N GLU A 170 5.83 -11.15 -7.89
CA GLU A 170 6.83 -10.92 -8.93
C GLU A 170 8.21 -11.36 -8.46
N VAL A 171 8.86 -12.25 -9.22
CA VAL A 171 10.27 -12.58 -9.03
C VAL A 171 11.09 -11.47 -9.66
N ARG A 172 11.86 -10.73 -8.86
CA ARG A 172 12.89 -9.84 -9.38
C ARG A 172 14.22 -10.58 -9.45
N PRO A 173 15.00 -10.41 -10.53
CA PRO A 173 16.40 -10.81 -10.53
C PRO A 173 17.09 -10.13 -9.36
N ALA A 174 17.95 -10.86 -8.64
CA ALA A 174 18.88 -10.21 -7.71
C ALA A 174 19.65 -9.13 -8.49
N GLN A 175 19.63 -7.90 -8.00
CA GLN A 175 20.52 -6.88 -8.56
C GLN A 175 21.95 -7.41 -8.39
N PRO A 176 22.80 -7.39 -9.43
CA PRO A 176 24.22 -7.58 -9.25
C PRO A 176 24.65 -6.62 -8.15
N ALA A 177 25.33 -7.13 -7.12
CA ALA A 177 25.95 -6.28 -6.12
C ALA A 177 26.93 -5.38 -6.88
N ASP A 178 26.61 -4.10 -7.01
CA ASP A 178 27.55 -3.11 -7.50
C ASP A 178 28.80 -3.20 -6.61
N GLY A 179 29.92 -3.52 -7.24
CA GLY A 179 31.09 -4.07 -6.58
C GLY A 179 31.76 -3.13 -5.57
N ALA A 180 32.40 -3.79 -4.59
CA ALA A 180 33.51 -3.32 -3.76
C ALA A 180 33.22 -2.15 -2.79
N GLY A 181 32.74 -2.52 -1.61
CA GLY A 181 32.85 -1.74 -0.38
C GLY A 181 32.64 -2.68 0.81
N ASP A 182 33.65 -2.77 1.66
CA ASP A 182 33.90 -3.73 2.72
C ASP A 182 32.76 -3.96 3.75
N GLU A 183 32.75 -5.20 4.24
CA GLU A 183 32.06 -5.85 5.37
C GLU A 183 30.86 -5.21 6.12
N THR A 184 29.82 -6.05 6.26
CA THR A 184 28.74 -6.04 7.27
C THR A 184 27.73 -4.88 7.25
N MET A 185 26.73 -4.98 6.37
CA MET A 185 25.45 -4.33 6.63
C MET A 185 24.32 -5.33 6.38
N GLN A 186 23.81 -5.92 7.46
CA GLN A 186 22.46 -6.51 7.45
C GLN A 186 21.50 -5.42 6.94
N PRO A 187 20.59 -5.71 5.99
CA PRO A 187 19.62 -4.71 5.57
C PRO A 187 18.76 -4.35 6.78
N ALA A 188 18.96 -3.13 7.30
CA ALA A 188 18.21 -2.63 8.43
C ALA A 188 16.71 -2.65 8.09
N PRO A 189 15.85 -3.14 9.00
CA PRO A 189 14.41 -3.15 8.77
C PRO A 189 13.91 -1.71 8.54
N LYS A 190 13.44 -1.42 7.33
CA LYS A 190 12.80 -0.14 7.00
C LYS A 190 11.39 -0.13 7.60
N GLY A 191 11.31 0.25 8.88
CA GLY A 191 10.05 0.37 9.60
C GLY A 191 10.19 0.53 11.11
N GLY A 192 11.22 1.24 11.58
CA GLY A 192 11.30 1.66 12.99
C GLY A 192 10.62 3.02 13.18
N LYS A 193 9.86 3.20 14.27
CA LYS A 193 9.36 4.52 14.69
C LYS A 193 10.53 5.51 14.72
N ARG A 194 10.46 6.56 13.88
CA ARG A 194 11.47 7.63 13.89
C ARG A 194 11.16 8.58 15.04
N MET A 195 12.15 8.90 15.85
CA MET A 195 12.04 9.88 16.92
C MET A 195 12.74 11.18 16.53
N ARG A 196 12.32 12.28 17.18
CA ARG A 196 12.85 13.61 16.93
C ARG A 196 14.05 13.88 17.83
N TYR A 197 15.11 14.39 17.22
CA TYR A 197 16.32 14.89 17.86
C TYR A 197 16.42 16.41 17.66
N SER A 198 16.97 17.12 18.64
CA SER A 198 17.17 18.57 18.60
C SER A 198 18.59 18.95 19.01
N CYS A 199 19.21 19.87 18.28
CA CYS A 199 20.48 20.46 18.69
C CYS A 199 20.22 21.39 19.89
N PRO A 200 20.96 21.26 21.01
CA PRO A 200 20.76 22.12 22.18
C PRO A 200 21.19 23.57 21.95
N ALA A 201 22.04 23.84 20.96
CA ALA A 201 22.59 25.16 20.69
C ALA A 201 21.70 25.98 19.73
N CYS A 202 21.49 25.50 18.49
CA CYS A 202 20.68 26.22 17.50
C CYS A 202 19.22 25.76 17.38
N GLY A 203 18.82 24.67 18.06
CA GLY A 203 17.47 24.11 17.94
C GLY A 203 17.19 23.38 16.63
N LEU A 204 18.22 23.07 15.82
CA LEU A 204 18.07 22.28 14.59
C LEU A 204 17.48 20.90 14.90
N LYS A 205 16.46 20.51 14.13
CA LYS A 205 15.70 19.27 14.35
C LYS A 205 16.03 18.22 13.29
N ALA A 206 16.15 16.98 13.72
CA ALA A 206 16.34 15.83 12.84
C ALA A 206 15.46 14.65 13.28
N TRP A 207 15.03 13.82 12.34
CA TRP A 207 14.26 12.62 12.64
C TRP A 207 15.08 11.39 12.27
N ALA A 208 15.23 10.45 13.18
CA ALA A 208 16.01 9.24 12.95
C ALA A 208 15.50 8.08 13.83
N LYS A 209 16.05 6.88 13.66
CA LYS A 209 15.75 5.73 14.54
C LYS A 209 16.12 6.04 16.00
N HIS A 210 15.59 5.28 16.96
CA HIS A 210 15.62 5.60 18.39
C HIS A 210 17.03 5.69 19.02
N ASP A 211 18.02 5.13 18.33
CA ASP A 211 19.42 5.00 18.72
C ASP A 211 20.36 5.80 17.81
N ALA A 212 19.83 6.71 16.99
CA ALA A 212 20.66 7.49 16.08
C ALA A 212 21.53 8.51 16.85
N GLN A 213 22.84 8.43 16.61
CA GLN A 213 23.81 9.42 17.08
C GLN A 213 24.00 10.48 15.99
N LEU A 214 23.48 11.67 16.22
CA LEU A 214 23.52 12.79 15.26
C LEU A 214 24.32 13.94 15.85
N VAL A 215 25.08 14.63 15.00
CA VAL A 215 25.83 15.84 15.35
C VAL A 215 25.35 16.98 14.46
N CYS A 216 25.14 18.16 15.05
CA CYS A 216 24.80 19.36 14.32
C CYS A 216 26.03 19.83 13.55
N GLY A 217 25.98 19.87 12.22
CA GLY A 217 27.13 20.30 11.42
C GLY A 217 27.51 21.79 11.59
N ALA A 218 26.63 22.61 12.16
CA ALA A 218 26.91 24.02 12.42
C ALA A 218 27.54 24.22 13.81
N ASP A 219 26.94 23.67 14.86
CA ASP A 219 27.40 23.87 16.24
C ASP A 219 28.38 22.78 16.72
N MET A 220 28.55 21.72 15.93
CA MET A 220 29.34 20.52 16.26
C MET A 220 28.91 19.84 17.58
N GLN A 221 27.66 20.03 17.99
CA GLN A 221 27.07 19.44 19.20
C GLN A 221 26.25 18.19 18.88
N PRO A 222 26.24 17.16 19.75
CA PRO A 222 25.34 16.03 19.60
C PRO A 222 23.88 16.51 19.75
N LEU A 223 23.00 16.04 18.87
CA LEU A 223 21.57 16.29 19.02
C LEU A 223 21.01 15.36 20.10
N THR A 224 20.15 15.89 20.95
CA THR A 224 19.47 15.13 22.01
C THR A 224 18.08 14.72 21.55
N ALA A 225 17.66 13.50 21.91
CA ALA A 225 16.30 13.05 21.72
C ALA A 225 15.33 13.95 22.51
N ALA A 226 14.28 14.46 21.87
CA ALA A 226 13.20 15.10 22.59
C ALA A 226 12.37 14.01 23.31
N PRO A 227 11.95 14.23 24.58
CA PRO A 227 10.97 13.36 25.22
C PRO A 227 9.65 13.31 24.43
#